data_AF-A0A815KCQ3-F1
#
_entry.id   AF-A0A815KCQ3-F1
#
_cell.length_a   1.000
_cell.length_b   1.000
_cell.length_c   1.000
_cell.angle_alpha   90.00
_cell.angle_beta   90.00
_cell.angle_gamma   90.00
#
_symmetry.space_group_name_H-M   'P 1'
#
loop_
_entity.id
_entity.type
_entity.pdbx_description
1 polymer ?
#
loop_
_entity_poly.entity_id
_entity_poly.type
_entity_poly.pdbx_seq_one_letter_code
_entity_poly.pdbx_strand_id
1 'polypeptide(L)'
;MANTINVINRSNRSVNVGFFKNVAAYSPSFESEKSIELQPGENQSVELDNGWEGRVQKLTGASNDPATWAEIHFNAFQNMTFTDISFIRGYNGSMVFSSTDGSLNTGITDDLYANAPNQFKIKDSQGNDVLDATEPYTGGQNGDLIAYYRTRIPEGQGYVVPDDHASSHGTQDTHINLEVY
;
A
#
# COMPACT_ATOMS: atom_id res chain seq x y z
N MET A 1 -21.62 -8.74 -7.57
CA MET A 1 -20.36 -9.00 -8.29
C MET A 1 -19.29 -9.21 -7.24
N ALA A 2 -18.29 -10.04 -7.50
CA ALA A 2 -17.21 -10.27 -6.54
C ALA A 2 -16.30 -9.02 -6.48
N ASN A 3 -15.78 -8.71 -5.30
CA ASN A 3 -14.72 -7.71 -5.18
C ASN A 3 -13.42 -8.33 -5.64
N THR A 4 -12.66 -7.63 -6.46
CA THR A 4 -11.39 -8.16 -6.98
C THR A 4 -10.30 -7.11 -6.92
N ILE A 5 -9.09 -7.60 -6.60
CA ILE A 5 -7.86 -6.86 -6.82
C ILE A 5 -7.04 -7.67 -7.83
N ASN A 6 -6.79 -7.09 -9.00
CA ASN A 6 -5.84 -7.59 -9.97
C ASN A 6 -4.46 -7.01 -9.65
N VAL A 7 -3.59 -7.83 -9.07
CA VAL A 7 -2.22 -7.41 -8.73
C VAL A 7 -1.33 -7.63 -9.93
N ILE A 8 -0.56 -6.60 -10.32
CA ILE A 8 0.30 -6.59 -11.49
C ILE A 8 1.73 -6.30 -11.03
N ASN A 9 2.66 -7.24 -11.26
CA ASN A 9 4.07 -7.01 -10.97
C ASN A 9 4.73 -6.24 -12.12
N ARG A 10 4.97 -4.95 -11.91
CA ARG A 10 5.69 -4.06 -12.84
C ARG A 10 7.20 -4.01 -12.57
N SER A 11 7.68 -4.64 -11.50
CA SER A 11 9.09 -4.69 -11.15
C SER A 11 9.88 -5.64 -12.06
N ASN A 12 11.21 -5.60 -11.94
CA ASN A 12 12.12 -6.54 -12.62
C ASN A 12 12.50 -7.76 -11.75
N ARG A 13 11.78 -8.00 -10.64
CA ARG A 13 12.00 -9.12 -9.71
C ARG A 13 10.70 -9.83 -9.42
N SER A 14 10.77 -11.05 -8.90
CA SER A 14 9.59 -11.72 -8.35
C SER A 14 9.11 -10.93 -7.13
N VAL A 15 7.79 -10.81 -6.97
CA VAL A 15 7.15 -10.09 -5.86
C VAL A 15 6.17 -11.02 -5.17
N ASN A 16 6.28 -11.13 -3.85
CA ASN A 16 5.29 -11.75 -3.00
C ASN A 16 4.46 -10.65 -2.32
N VAL A 17 3.14 -10.71 -2.44
CA VAL A 17 2.21 -9.80 -1.73
C VAL A 17 1.27 -10.58 -0.82
N GLY A 18 0.99 -10.01 0.34
CA GLY A 18 0.02 -10.53 1.29
C GLY A 18 -1.21 -9.63 1.38
N PHE A 19 -2.36 -10.25 1.59
CA PHE A 19 -3.65 -9.62 1.86
C PHE A 19 -3.96 -9.76 3.34
N PHE A 20 -4.20 -8.63 4.01
CA PHE A 20 -4.38 -8.56 5.46
C PHE A 20 -5.71 -7.88 5.77
N LYS A 21 -6.72 -8.70 6.07
CA LYS A 21 -8.04 -8.22 6.49
C LYS A 21 -7.98 -7.62 7.90
N ASN A 22 -8.64 -6.50 8.11
CA ASN A 22 -8.74 -5.89 9.44
C ASN A 22 -9.52 -6.81 10.40
N VAL A 23 -9.09 -6.88 11.66
CA VAL A 23 -9.78 -7.67 12.70
C VAL A 23 -10.91 -6.89 13.38
N ALA A 24 -10.83 -5.56 13.32
CA ALA A 24 -11.85 -4.59 13.71
C ALA A 24 -11.52 -3.26 13.03
N ALA A 25 -12.43 -2.28 13.11
CA ALA A 25 -12.16 -0.93 12.62
C ALA A 25 -10.85 -0.39 13.23
N TYR A 26 -9.97 0.15 12.38
CA TYR A 26 -8.66 0.69 12.75
C TYR A 26 -7.71 -0.35 13.40
N SER A 27 -7.99 -1.64 13.27
CA SER A 27 -7.19 -2.72 13.88
C SER A 27 -6.64 -3.65 12.78
N PRO A 28 -5.44 -3.35 12.25
CA PRO A 28 -4.84 -4.17 11.19
C PRO A 28 -4.47 -5.57 11.70
N SER A 29 -4.71 -6.60 10.89
CA SER A 29 -4.10 -7.92 11.08
C SER A 29 -2.63 -7.91 10.63
N PHE A 30 -1.80 -8.75 11.25
CA PHE A 30 -0.45 -9.09 10.79
C PHE A 30 -0.35 -10.52 10.27
N GLU A 31 -1.47 -11.24 10.31
CA GLU A 31 -1.62 -12.55 9.68
C GLU A 31 -2.31 -12.33 8.33
N SER A 32 -1.63 -12.77 7.27
CA SER A 32 -2.18 -12.69 5.93
C SER A 32 -3.19 -13.81 5.73
N GLU A 33 -4.38 -13.49 5.21
CA GLU A 33 -5.38 -14.51 4.87
C GLU A 33 -5.14 -15.15 3.50
N LYS A 34 -4.41 -14.44 2.62
CA LYS A 34 -4.03 -14.89 1.27
C LYS A 34 -2.71 -14.25 0.88
N SER A 35 -1.85 -14.98 0.18
CA SER A 35 -0.68 -14.42 -0.49
C SER A 35 -0.56 -14.96 -1.90
N ILE A 36 0.09 -14.17 -2.76
CA ILE A 36 0.41 -14.55 -4.14
C ILE A 36 1.85 -14.15 -4.45
N GLU A 37 2.50 -14.95 -5.27
CA GLU A 37 3.83 -14.66 -5.81
C GLU A 37 3.70 -14.45 -7.31
N LEU A 38 4.28 -13.36 -7.80
CA LEU A 38 4.20 -12.94 -9.20
C LEU A 38 5.62 -12.80 -9.77
N GLN A 39 5.87 -13.41 -10.91
CA GLN A 39 7.07 -13.15 -11.70
C GLN A 39 7.01 -11.75 -12.36
N PRO A 40 8.15 -11.19 -12.82
CA PRO A 40 8.16 -9.92 -13.53
C PRO A 40 7.16 -9.91 -14.71
N GLY A 41 6.26 -8.91 -14.73
CA GLY A 41 5.22 -8.77 -15.75
C GLY A 41 3.98 -9.65 -15.55
N GLU A 42 3.98 -10.54 -14.56
CA GLU A 42 2.82 -11.38 -14.24
C GLU A 42 1.73 -10.56 -13.53
N ASN A 43 0.48 -11.01 -13.69
CA ASN A 43 -0.65 -10.49 -12.95
C ASN A 43 -1.55 -11.63 -12.46
N GLN A 44 -2.22 -11.39 -11.34
CA GLN A 44 -3.20 -12.33 -10.80
C GLN A 44 -4.34 -11.57 -10.11
N SER A 45 -5.57 -11.93 -10.45
CA SER A 45 -6.78 -11.47 -9.76
C SER A 45 -7.04 -12.27 -8.50
N VAL A 46 -7.29 -11.57 -7.40
CA VAL A 46 -7.68 -12.14 -6.11
C VAL A 46 -9.10 -11.68 -5.78
N GLU A 47 -10.00 -12.64 -5.57
CA GLU A 47 -11.35 -12.39 -5.09
C GLU A 47 -11.36 -12.18 -3.57
N LEU A 48 -12.08 -11.16 -3.13
CA LEU A 48 -12.23 -10.77 -1.72
C LEU A 48 -13.72 -10.69 -1.36
N ASP A 49 -13.99 -10.84 -0.06
CA ASP A 49 -15.36 -10.80 0.46
C ASP A 49 -16.03 -9.44 0.21
N ASN A 50 -17.37 -9.43 0.17
CA ASN A 50 -18.13 -8.19 0.24
C ASN A 50 -17.81 -7.44 1.54
N GLY A 51 -17.52 -6.14 1.46
CA GLY A 51 -17.14 -5.35 2.64
C GLY A 51 -15.73 -5.64 3.15
N TRP A 52 -14.86 -6.26 2.35
CA TRP A 52 -13.47 -6.48 2.75
C TRP A 52 -12.77 -5.14 2.99
N GLU A 53 -12.19 -5.01 4.17
CA GLU A 53 -11.42 -3.86 4.63
C GLU A 53 -10.06 -4.36 5.10
N GLY A 54 -9.00 -3.73 4.62
CA GLY A 54 -7.64 -4.12 4.99
C GLY A 54 -6.60 -3.52 4.06
N ARG A 55 -5.46 -4.23 3.96
CA ARG A 55 -4.35 -3.81 3.10
C ARG A 55 -3.76 -4.93 2.28
N VAL A 56 -3.13 -4.54 1.18
CA VAL A 56 -2.17 -5.36 0.44
C VAL A 56 -0.78 -4.77 0.68
N GLN A 57 0.22 -5.62 0.92
CA GLN A 57 1.62 -5.18 1.08
C GLN A 57 2.59 -6.18 0.45
N LYS A 58 3.76 -5.69 0.02
CA LYS A 58 4.88 -6.57 -0.34
C LYS A 58 5.45 -7.26 0.90
N LEU A 59 5.73 -8.55 0.77
CA LEU A 59 6.32 -9.40 1.81
C LEU A 59 7.83 -9.54 1.60
N THR A 60 8.60 -8.50 1.97
CA THR A 60 10.07 -8.55 1.96
C THR A 60 10.63 -9.08 3.29
N GLY A 61 9.99 -8.72 4.40
CA GLY A 61 10.32 -9.13 5.75
C GLY A 61 9.12 -9.67 6.52
N ALA A 62 9.11 -9.46 7.83
CA ALA A 62 7.95 -9.71 8.69
C ALA A 62 6.79 -8.77 8.32
N SER A 63 5.56 -9.16 8.62
CA SER A 63 4.38 -8.38 8.23
C SER A 63 4.25 -7.03 8.95
N ASN A 64 4.97 -6.86 10.06
CA ASN A 64 5.10 -5.61 10.83
C ASN A 64 6.43 -4.87 10.58
N ASP A 65 7.24 -5.29 9.61
CA ASP A 65 8.36 -4.49 9.14
C ASP A 65 7.89 -3.29 8.31
N PRO A 66 8.75 -2.27 8.13
CA PRO A 66 8.43 -1.12 7.30
C PRO A 66 8.05 -1.50 5.87
N ALA A 67 6.85 -1.13 5.45
CA ALA A 67 6.31 -1.49 4.14
C ALA A 67 5.30 -0.45 3.64
N THR A 68 5.21 -0.33 2.31
CA THR A 68 4.13 0.43 1.68
C THR A 68 2.83 -0.37 1.79
N TRP A 69 1.78 0.29 2.24
CA TRP A 69 0.46 -0.31 2.42
C TRP A 69 -0.47 0.20 1.33
N ALA A 70 -1.02 -0.72 0.55
CA ALA A 70 -2.13 -0.44 -0.36
C ALA A 70 -3.44 -0.73 0.40
N GLU A 71 -4.02 0.29 1.02
CA GLU A 71 -5.19 0.19 1.88
C GLU A 71 -6.48 0.27 1.05
N ILE A 72 -7.46 -0.56 1.38
CA ILE A 72 -8.72 -0.64 0.63
C ILE A 72 -9.89 -1.07 1.52
N HIS A 73 -11.04 -0.45 1.28
CA HIS A 73 -12.32 -0.77 1.90
C HIS A 73 -13.39 -0.88 0.81
N PHE A 74 -13.75 -2.10 0.44
CA PHE A 74 -14.81 -2.37 -0.54
C PHE A 74 -16.20 -2.15 0.05
N ASN A 75 -17.16 -1.73 -0.79
CA ASN A 75 -18.59 -1.62 -0.44
C ASN A 75 -18.86 -0.84 0.87
N ALA A 76 -18.07 0.18 1.13
CA ALA A 76 -18.14 1.01 2.32
C ALA A 76 -19.33 2.00 2.22
N PHE A 77 -19.14 3.23 2.69
CA PHE A 77 -20.17 4.27 2.63
C PHE A 77 -20.67 4.47 1.19
N GLN A 78 -22.00 4.49 1.02
CA GLN A 78 -22.69 4.57 -0.28
C GLN A 78 -22.26 3.48 -1.29
N ASN A 79 -21.85 2.30 -0.80
CA ASN A 79 -21.37 1.18 -1.62
C ASN A 79 -20.15 1.54 -2.48
N MET A 80 -19.35 2.51 -2.02
CA MET A 80 -18.09 2.88 -2.67
C MET A 80 -16.93 1.98 -2.20
N THR A 81 -15.95 1.81 -3.06
CA THR A 81 -14.62 1.29 -2.72
C THR A 81 -13.71 2.46 -2.42
N PHE A 82 -13.16 2.54 -1.21
CA PHE A 82 -12.15 3.54 -0.84
C PHE A 82 -10.75 2.93 -0.87
N THR A 83 -9.78 3.70 -1.35
CA THR A 83 -8.38 3.27 -1.47
C THR A 83 -7.42 4.39 -1.12
N ASP A 84 -6.27 4.03 -0.55
CA ASP A 84 -5.10 4.89 -0.47
C ASP A 84 -3.79 4.07 -0.50
N ILE A 85 -2.71 4.71 -0.97
CA ILE A 85 -1.36 4.18 -0.86
C ILE A 85 -0.68 4.90 0.29
N SER A 86 -0.36 4.15 1.34
CA SER A 86 0.06 4.66 2.63
C SER A 86 1.53 4.36 2.90
N PHE A 87 2.23 5.39 3.37
CA PHE A 87 3.64 5.37 3.76
C PHE A 87 3.80 5.55 5.28
N ILE A 88 2.69 5.56 6.01
CA ILE A 88 2.68 5.66 7.49
C ILE A 88 3.55 4.57 8.10
N ARG A 89 3.42 3.36 7.58
CA ARG A 89 4.15 2.18 8.06
C ARG A 89 5.42 1.90 7.28
N GLY A 90 5.91 2.86 6.50
CA GLY A 90 7.21 2.80 5.82
C GLY A 90 7.11 2.54 4.33
N TYR A 91 8.24 2.14 3.74
CA TYR A 91 8.36 1.95 2.30
C TYR A 91 9.30 0.80 1.93
N ASN A 92 8.77 -0.18 1.21
CA ASN A 92 9.55 -1.25 0.59
C ASN A 92 9.33 -1.34 -0.94
N GLY A 93 8.70 -0.32 -1.52
CA GLY A 93 8.60 -0.06 -2.94
C GLY A 93 7.24 0.50 -3.34
N SER A 94 7.18 0.97 -4.57
CA SER A 94 6.09 1.83 -5.03
C SER A 94 4.88 1.02 -5.48
N MET A 95 3.70 1.61 -5.31
CA MET A 95 2.43 0.99 -5.65
C MET A 95 1.48 2.03 -6.26
N VAL A 96 0.61 1.57 -7.15
CA VAL A 96 -0.45 2.38 -7.76
C VAL A 96 -1.75 1.58 -7.79
N PHE A 97 -2.81 2.18 -7.26
CA PHE A 97 -4.17 1.73 -7.49
C PHE A 97 -4.76 2.39 -8.73
N SER A 98 -5.51 1.61 -9.51
CA SER A 98 -6.41 2.15 -10.54
C SER A 98 -7.70 1.35 -10.63
N SER A 99 -8.81 1.99 -11.01
CA SER A 99 -10.08 1.31 -11.28
C SER A 99 -10.23 0.99 -12.76
N THR A 100 -11.05 -0.01 -13.10
CA THR A 100 -11.31 -0.36 -14.51
C THR A 100 -12.17 0.67 -15.22
N ASP A 101 -12.98 1.43 -14.48
CA ASP A 101 -13.78 2.55 -15.00
C ASP A 101 -12.98 3.86 -15.17
N GLY A 102 -11.71 3.89 -14.74
CA GLY A 102 -10.82 5.05 -14.83
C GLY A 102 -11.12 6.18 -13.84
N SER A 103 -12.04 5.99 -12.89
CA SER A 103 -12.35 7.00 -11.87
C SER A 103 -11.26 7.10 -10.78
N LEU A 104 -10.37 6.11 -10.71
CA LEU A 104 -9.31 6.02 -9.71
C LEU A 104 -7.95 5.85 -10.39
N ASN A 105 -6.99 6.67 -9.97
CA ASN A 105 -5.57 6.49 -10.22
C ASN A 105 -4.80 7.19 -9.08
N THR A 106 -4.29 6.41 -8.14
CA THR A 106 -3.63 6.94 -6.93
C THR A 106 -2.41 6.12 -6.55
N GLY A 107 -1.34 6.79 -6.13
CA GLY A 107 -0.08 6.19 -5.73
C GLY A 107 1.10 6.82 -6.45
N ILE A 108 2.23 6.13 -6.43
CA ILE A 108 3.46 6.60 -7.08
C ILE A 108 4.16 5.46 -7.81
N THR A 109 4.96 5.83 -8.81
CA THR A 109 5.91 4.91 -9.48
C THR A 109 7.36 5.26 -9.14
N ASP A 110 7.60 6.45 -8.60
CA ASP A 110 8.91 6.94 -8.17
C ASP A 110 9.53 6.02 -7.12
N ASP A 111 10.80 5.64 -7.31
CA ASP A 111 11.60 4.99 -6.28
C ASP A 111 11.96 6.02 -5.19
N LEU A 112 11.29 5.91 -4.04
CA LEU A 112 11.56 6.79 -2.90
C LEU A 112 12.86 6.42 -2.19
N TYR A 113 13.36 5.19 -2.32
CA TYR A 113 14.57 4.73 -1.64
C TYR A 113 15.84 5.26 -2.32
N ALA A 114 15.89 5.26 -3.66
CA ALA A 114 17.11 5.60 -4.42
C ALA A 114 17.78 6.89 -3.93
N ASN A 115 17.00 7.95 -3.71
CA ASN A 115 17.48 9.28 -3.33
C ASN A 115 17.15 9.68 -1.88
N ALA A 116 16.67 8.75 -1.05
CA ALA A 116 16.39 9.05 0.34
C ALA A 116 17.68 9.35 1.12
N PRO A 117 17.66 10.34 2.03
CA PRO A 117 18.70 10.53 3.03
C PRO A 117 19.01 9.25 3.82
N ASN A 118 20.28 8.97 4.08
CA ASN A 118 20.72 7.73 4.73
C ASN A 118 20.10 7.49 6.11
N GLN A 119 19.74 8.55 6.83
CA GLN A 119 19.10 8.44 8.14
C GLN A 119 17.70 7.79 8.10
N PHE A 120 17.05 7.74 6.93
CA PHE A 120 15.76 7.07 6.76
C PHE A 120 15.89 5.65 6.21
N LYS A 121 17.09 5.27 5.73
CA LYS A 121 17.36 3.96 5.15
C LYS A 121 17.68 2.98 6.26
N ILE A 122 16.86 1.95 6.39
CA ILE A 122 17.02 0.90 7.40
C ILE A 122 16.94 -0.48 6.74
N LYS A 123 17.11 -1.51 7.56
CA LYS A 123 16.95 -2.91 7.15
C LYS A 123 15.69 -3.48 7.79
N ASP A 124 14.91 -4.22 6.99
CA ASP A 124 13.84 -5.05 7.54
C ASP A 124 14.41 -6.28 8.28
N SER A 125 13.54 -7.09 8.88
CA SER A 125 13.95 -8.27 9.67
C SER A 125 14.68 -9.35 8.86
N GLN A 126 14.60 -9.30 7.53
CA GLN A 126 15.30 -10.19 6.60
C GLN A 126 16.55 -9.54 5.97
N GLY A 127 16.86 -8.30 6.34
CA GLY A 127 18.04 -7.58 5.86
C GLY A 127 17.84 -6.84 4.53
N ASN A 128 16.61 -6.73 4.02
CA ASN A 128 16.32 -5.96 2.83
C ASN A 128 16.31 -4.46 3.12
N ASP A 129 16.64 -3.67 2.11
CA ASP A 129 16.63 -2.22 2.16
C ASP A 129 15.20 -1.66 2.10
N VAL A 130 14.83 -0.89 3.11
CA VAL A 130 13.53 -0.21 3.22
C VAL A 130 13.72 1.21 3.75
N LEU A 131 12.69 2.06 3.61
CA LEU A 131 12.63 3.30 4.37
C LEU A 131 11.77 3.12 5.62
N ASP A 132 12.18 3.82 6.67
CA ASP A 132 11.48 3.87 7.94
C ASP A 132 10.03 4.38 7.81
N ALA A 133 9.26 4.18 8.87
CA ALA A 133 7.88 4.64 8.99
C ALA A 133 7.80 6.15 9.24
N THR A 134 6.84 6.84 8.63
CA THR A 134 6.53 8.23 9.08
C THR A 134 5.90 8.24 10.45
N GLU A 135 5.27 7.12 10.85
CA GLU A 135 4.82 6.89 12.22
C GLU A 135 4.96 5.40 12.58
N PRO A 136 5.93 5.02 13.43
CA PRO A 136 6.11 3.64 13.86
C PRO A 136 4.98 3.19 14.82
N TYR A 137 4.87 1.89 15.08
CA TYR A 137 3.88 1.35 16.02
C TYR A 137 4.02 1.84 17.46
N THR A 138 5.20 2.34 17.83
CA THR A 138 5.45 2.98 19.14
C THR A 138 4.86 4.39 19.24
N GLY A 139 4.34 4.92 18.13
CA GLY A 139 3.82 6.29 18.01
C GLY A 139 4.90 7.34 17.76
N GLY A 140 4.45 8.56 17.47
CA GLY A 140 5.28 9.72 17.16
C GLY A 140 5.58 9.85 15.67
N GLN A 141 5.48 11.07 15.15
CA GLN A 141 5.71 11.33 13.72
C GLN A 141 7.17 11.67 13.42
N ASN A 142 7.73 11.10 12.36
CA ASN A 142 9.03 11.45 11.81
C ASN A 142 8.89 12.63 10.84
N GLY A 143 8.94 13.85 11.39
CA GLY A 143 8.74 15.09 10.63
C GLY A 143 9.69 15.27 9.44
N ASP A 144 10.95 14.86 9.57
CA ASP A 144 11.94 14.99 8.50
C ASP A 144 11.66 14.03 7.34
N LEU A 145 11.23 12.80 7.65
CA LEU A 145 10.81 11.84 6.63
C LEU A 145 9.51 12.27 5.93
N ILE A 146 8.55 12.80 6.69
CA ILE A 146 7.33 13.40 6.13
C ILE A 146 7.69 14.53 5.16
N ALA A 147 8.58 15.43 5.56
CA ALA A 147 9.04 16.51 4.70
C ALA A 147 9.70 15.98 3.42
N TYR A 148 10.55 14.94 3.53
CA TYR A 148 11.12 14.27 2.36
C TYR A 148 10.02 13.73 1.43
N TYR A 149 9.06 12.95 1.95
CA TYR A 149 7.97 12.41 1.13
C TYR A 149 7.13 13.50 0.48
N ARG A 150 6.85 14.63 1.15
CA ARG A 150 6.13 15.76 0.56
C ARG A 150 6.87 16.44 -0.59
N THR A 151 8.18 16.25 -0.74
CA THR A 151 8.92 16.73 -1.92
C THR A 151 8.86 15.77 -3.12
N ARG A 152 8.41 14.53 -2.91
CA ARG A 152 8.48 13.43 -3.89
C ARG A 152 7.11 12.93 -4.31
N ILE A 153 6.15 12.95 -3.39
CA ILE A 153 4.79 12.45 -3.58
C ILE A 153 3.89 13.65 -3.91
N PRO A 154 3.25 13.66 -5.09
CA PRO A 154 2.29 14.70 -5.42
C PRO A 154 1.13 14.76 -4.41
N GLU A 155 0.52 15.93 -4.26
CA GLU A 155 -0.65 16.10 -3.39
C GLU A 155 -1.76 15.11 -3.79
N GLY A 156 -2.34 14.44 -2.79
CA GLY A 156 -3.38 13.44 -2.99
C GLY A 156 -2.91 12.08 -3.51
N GLN A 157 -1.60 11.85 -3.71
CA GLN A 157 -1.09 10.59 -4.26
C GLN A 157 -0.48 9.65 -3.20
N GLY A 158 -0.53 10.02 -1.91
CA GLY A 158 0.03 9.16 -0.88
C GLY A 158 -0.23 9.65 0.54
N TYR A 159 -0.68 8.74 1.38
CA TYR A 159 -0.98 8.98 2.78
C TYR A 159 0.31 8.94 3.61
N VAL A 160 0.84 10.11 3.98
CA VAL A 160 2.15 10.21 4.68
C VAL A 160 2.04 10.63 6.14
N VAL A 161 0.88 11.14 6.56
CA VAL A 161 0.56 11.51 7.94
C VAL A 161 -0.88 11.06 8.24
N PRO A 162 -1.20 10.72 9.50
CA PRO A 162 -2.59 10.70 9.97
C PRO A 162 -3.38 11.89 9.45
N ASP A 163 -4.61 11.62 9.04
CA ASP A 163 -5.56 12.58 8.51
C ASP A 163 -5.21 13.19 7.13
N ASP A 164 -4.34 12.54 6.35
CA ASP A 164 -4.11 12.86 4.93
C ASP A 164 -5.28 12.42 4.04
N HIS A 165 -6.49 12.81 4.41
CA HIS A 165 -7.73 12.39 3.76
C HIS A 165 -7.83 12.83 2.29
N ALA A 166 -7.04 13.83 1.87
CA ALA A 166 -6.93 14.22 0.47
C ALA A 166 -6.32 13.11 -0.41
N SER A 167 -5.62 12.15 0.20
CA SER A 167 -5.01 11.01 -0.47
C SER A 167 -5.89 9.75 -0.47
N SER A 168 -7.06 9.79 0.18
CA SER A 168 -8.04 8.72 0.13
C SER A 168 -9.05 8.97 -0.99
N HIS A 169 -9.16 8.01 -1.90
CA HIS A 169 -9.97 8.12 -3.11
C HIS A 169 -11.11 7.11 -3.10
N GLY A 170 -12.24 7.48 -3.70
CA GLY A 170 -13.41 6.63 -3.78
C GLY A 170 -13.83 6.34 -5.23
N THR A 171 -14.23 5.10 -5.50
CA THR A 171 -14.83 4.66 -6.77
C THR A 171 -16.06 3.80 -6.52
N GLN A 172 -16.97 3.70 -7.50
CA GLN A 172 -18.04 2.69 -7.48
C GLN A 172 -17.59 1.33 -8.03
N ASP A 173 -16.40 1.26 -8.62
CA ASP A 173 -15.85 0.03 -9.13
C ASP A 173 -15.45 -0.93 -7.99
N THR A 174 -15.73 -2.20 -8.19
CA THR A 174 -15.35 -3.31 -7.31
C THR A 174 -14.21 -4.13 -7.90
N HIS A 175 -13.64 -3.71 -9.03
CA HIS A 175 -12.50 -4.33 -9.69
C HIS A 175 -11.36 -3.31 -9.73
N ILE A 176 -10.37 -3.53 -8.89
CA ILE A 176 -9.25 -2.61 -8.71
C ILE A 176 -7.98 -3.27 -9.24
N ASN A 177 -7.17 -2.53 -9.98
CA ASN A 177 -5.81 -2.95 -10.30
C ASN A 177 -4.86 -2.38 -9.25
N LEU A 178 -3.94 -3.22 -8.77
CA LEU A 178 -2.81 -2.81 -7.94
C LEU A 178 -1.51 -3.10 -8.70
N GLU A 179 -0.84 -2.07 -9.16
CA GLU A 179 0.48 -2.19 -9.76
C GLU A 179 1.55 -2.09 -8.68
N VAL A 180 2.52 -3.00 -8.71
CA VAL A 180 3.63 -3.06 -7.74
C VAL A 180 4.96 -2.95 -8.46
N TYR A 181 5.82 -2.04 -7.99
CA TYR A 181 7.10 -1.67 -8.59
C TYR A 181 8.29 -2.08 -7.73
#